data_AF-A0A1H3N9F5-F1
#
_entry.id   AF-A0A1H3N9F5-F1
#
_cell.length_a   1.000
_cell.length_b   1.000
_cell.length_c   1.000
_cell.angle_alpha   90.00
_cell.angle_beta   90.00
_cell.angle_gamma   90.00
#
_symmetry.space_group_name_H-M   'P 1'
#
loop_
_entity.id
_entity.type
_entity.pdbx_description
1 polymer ?
#
loop_
_entity_poly.entity_id
_entity_poly.type
_entity_poly.pdbx_seq_one_letter_code
_entity_poly.pdbx_strand_id
1 'polypeptide(L)'
;MLEKLELVVDARASLGEGPCWDEQKQLLYWVDILEKKLFIYNPATNSNREILFDQQIGCVVSDTSGGMILAMKQGFHSLNLETEELKHIHDPEPHLLENRFNDGKCDPAGRFWSGTTDLYGVNTAGSLYFLDTDFSVKKQLNNVNTSNGLAWSPDHRYLYFIDTPTKKVTRFDYDIHTGTISNPIDIIRIPNDEGLPDGMTIDEEGCLWIAHWGGAKITRWNPMTGEKILTVPVPALNVTSCTFGGSNLTELYITTARTRMNPNQLEVYPYAGGVFRIKTQVKGCPTYQFNHKKSQKKMNRVTDNRSKFPH
;
A
#
# COMPACT_ATOMS: atom_id res chain seq x y z
N MET A 1 -24.09 -11.42 7.43
CA MET A 1 -23.30 -11.65 8.65
C MET A 1 -21.86 -11.83 8.18
N LEU A 2 -20.87 -11.16 8.77
CA LEU A 2 -19.47 -11.41 8.42
C LEU A 2 -19.11 -12.84 8.83
N GLU A 3 -18.29 -13.52 8.03
CA GLU A 3 -17.75 -14.82 8.43
C GLU A 3 -16.72 -14.68 9.56
N LYS A 4 -16.24 -15.81 10.10
CA LYS A 4 -15.26 -15.83 11.18
C LYS A 4 -13.93 -15.23 10.70
N LEU A 5 -13.34 -14.34 11.49
CA LEU A 5 -11.97 -13.85 11.27
C LEU A 5 -10.96 -14.95 11.60
N GLU A 6 -10.03 -15.19 10.69
CA GLU A 6 -9.03 -16.27 10.75
C GLU A 6 -7.62 -15.68 10.85
N LEU A 7 -6.78 -16.25 11.71
CA LEU A 7 -5.34 -16.00 11.68
C LEU A 7 -4.72 -16.87 10.59
N VAL A 8 -4.18 -16.26 9.54
CA VAL A 8 -3.59 -16.98 8.40
C VAL A 8 -2.07 -17.05 8.46
N VAL A 9 -1.43 -16.09 9.14
CA VAL A 9 0.01 -16.11 9.41
C VAL A 9 0.28 -15.60 10.83
N ASP A 10 0.88 -16.44 11.70
CA ASP A 10 1.39 -16.02 13.02
C ASP A 10 2.85 -15.59 12.94
N ALA A 11 3.12 -14.50 12.20
CA ALA A 11 4.48 -14.02 11.98
C ALA A 11 5.08 -13.27 13.17
N ARG A 12 4.22 -12.79 14.09
CA ARG A 12 4.60 -11.92 15.20
C ARG A 12 5.43 -10.70 14.76
N ALA A 13 5.08 -10.13 13.61
CA ALA A 13 5.77 -9.01 13.00
C ALA A 13 5.87 -7.82 13.98
N SER A 14 7.03 -7.16 13.97
CA SER A 14 7.26 -5.92 14.71
C SER A 14 6.34 -4.83 14.17
N LEU A 15 6.33 -4.63 12.85
CA LEU A 15 5.43 -3.71 12.15
C LEU A 15 5.00 -4.31 10.81
N GLY A 16 4.03 -5.24 10.85
CA GLY A 16 3.45 -5.84 9.66
C GLY A 16 2.63 -4.80 8.89
N GLU A 17 2.87 -4.63 7.60
CA GLU A 17 2.33 -3.51 6.81
C GLU A 17 2.23 -3.82 5.30
N GLY A 18 1.66 -2.88 4.54
CA GLY A 18 1.67 -2.84 3.09
C GLY A 18 1.14 -4.10 2.38
N PRO A 19 -0.01 -4.68 2.79
CA PRO A 19 -0.57 -5.85 2.13
C PRO A 19 -0.97 -5.51 0.68
N CYS A 20 -0.38 -6.23 -0.28
CA CYS A 20 -0.62 -6.10 -1.71
C CYS A 20 -1.00 -7.47 -2.29
N TRP A 21 -2.19 -7.59 -2.85
CA TRP A 21 -2.68 -8.83 -3.46
C TRP A 21 -2.32 -8.90 -4.95
N ASP A 22 -1.75 -10.02 -5.40
CA ASP A 22 -1.57 -10.32 -6.81
C ASP A 22 -2.66 -11.30 -7.26
N GLU A 23 -3.64 -10.77 -7.99
CA GLU A 23 -4.79 -11.54 -8.48
C GLU A 23 -4.39 -12.64 -9.46
N GLN A 24 -3.34 -12.45 -10.26
CA GLN A 24 -2.93 -13.45 -11.25
C GLN A 24 -2.22 -14.62 -10.59
N LYS A 25 -1.35 -14.33 -9.61
CA LYS A 25 -0.58 -15.35 -8.89
C LYS A 25 -1.31 -15.91 -7.67
N GLN A 26 -2.39 -15.26 -7.22
CA GLN A 26 -3.11 -15.56 -5.99
C GLN A 26 -2.18 -15.54 -4.75
N LEU A 27 -1.33 -14.51 -4.68
CA LEU A 27 -0.36 -14.33 -3.61
C LEU A 27 -0.61 -13.01 -2.87
N LEU A 28 -0.37 -13.03 -1.56
CA LEU A 28 -0.33 -11.82 -0.74
C LEU A 28 1.12 -11.44 -0.46
N TYR A 29 1.50 -10.25 -0.90
CA TYR A 29 2.75 -9.61 -0.50
C TYR A 29 2.50 -8.70 0.69
N TRP A 30 3.42 -8.66 1.64
CA TRP A 30 3.33 -7.75 2.79
C TRP A 30 4.73 -7.59 3.41
N VAL A 31 4.94 -6.60 4.25
CA VAL A 31 6.27 -6.29 4.80
C VAL A 31 6.27 -6.29 6.32
N ASP A 32 7.44 -6.53 6.92
CA ASP A 32 7.73 -6.04 8.28
C ASP A 32 8.72 -4.89 8.15
N ILE A 33 8.23 -3.66 8.34
CA ILE A 33 9.00 -2.44 8.08
C ILE A 33 10.24 -2.38 8.98
N LEU A 34 10.08 -2.73 10.27
CA LEU A 34 11.14 -2.58 11.26
C LEU A 34 12.17 -3.69 11.14
N GLU A 35 11.73 -4.90 10.81
CA GLU A 35 12.61 -6.06 10.63
C GLU A 35 13.19 -6.18 9.21
N LYS A 36 12.84 -5.26 8.30
CA LYS A 36 13.38 -5.18 6.92
C LYS A 36 13.09 -6.43 6.09
N LYS A 37 11.86 -6.94 6.22
CA LYS A 37 11.41 -8.18 5.59
C LYS A 37 10.33 -7.91 4.57
N LEU A 38 10.45 -8.54 3.40
CA LEU A 38 9.33 -8.77 2.49
C LEU A 38 8.83 -10.19 2.68
N PHE A 39 7.52 -10.35 2.78
CA PHE A 39 6.87 -11.64 2.85
C PHE A 39 6.01 -11.90 1.62
N ILE A 40 5.98 -13.17 1.21
CA ILE A 40 5.19 -13.69 0.10
C ILE A 40 4.35 -14.84 0.65
N TYR A 41 3.10 -14.54 1.00
CA TYR A 41 2.15 -15.51 1.52
C TYR A 41 1.36 -16.14 0.37
N ASN A 42 1.35 -17.48 0.32
CA ASN A 42 0.55 -18.27 -0.59
C ASN A 42 -0.57 -18.96 0.22
N PRO A 43 -1.83 -18.53 0.08
CA PRO A 43 -2.95 -19.15 0.77
C PRO A 43 -3.21 -20.61 0.39
N ALA A 44 -2.87 -21.02 -0.84
CA ALA A 44 -3.13 -22.39 -1.32
C ALA A 44 -2.20 -23.42 -0.67
N THR A 45 -0.95 -23.03 -0.38
CA THR A 45 0.05 -23.90 0.27
C THR A 45 0.26 -23.56 1.74
N ASN A 46 -0.38 -22.50 2.24
CA ASN A 46 -0.16 -21.92 3.55
C ASN A 46 1.33 -21.63 3.87
N SER A 47 2.09 -21.22 2.85
CA SER A 47 3.52 -20.89 2.99
C SER A 47 3.74 -19.39 3.01
N ASN A 48 4.67 -18.91 3.82
CA ASN A 48 5.05 -17.51 3.90
C ASN A 48 6.57 -17.38 3.67
N ARG A 49 6.99 -17.16 2.41
CA ARG A 49 8.41 -16.96 2.07
C ARG A 49 8.86 -15.58 2.56
N GLU A 50 10.09 -15.50 3.05
CA GLU A 50 10.72 -14.26 3.53
C GLU A 50 11.90 -13.88 2.64
N ILE A 51 12.07 -12.58 2.37
CA ILE A 51 13.26 -11.99 1.76
C ILE A 51 13.74 -10.86 2.68
N LEU A 52 15.04 -10.87 2.99
CA LEU A 52 15.68 -9.92 3.92
C LEU A 52 16.40 -8.80 3.18
N PHE A 53 16.33 -7.59 3.74
CA PHE A 53 17.00 -6.40 3.22
C PHE A 53 17.83 -5.71 4.30
N ASP A 54 18.74 -4.83 3.87
CA ASP A 54 19.59 -4.02 4.75
C ASP A 54 18.93 -2.71 5.21
N GLN A 55 17.79 -2.35 4.60
CA GLN A 55 17.03 -1.15 4.89
C GLN A 55 15.52 -1.44 5.04
N GLN A 56 14.82 -0.50 5.69
CA GLN A 56 13.39 -0.62 5.92
C GLN A 56 12.62 -0.52 4.59
N ILE A 57 11.56 -1.31 4.48
CA ILE A 57 10.64 -1.33 3.34
C ILE A 57 9.33 -0.77 3.84
N GLY A 58 8.86 0.33 3.26
CA GLY A 58 7.55 0.86 3.63
C GLY A 58 6.43 0.01 3.03
N CYS A 59 6.49 -0.20 1.72
CA CYS A 59 5.47 -0.93 0.97
C CYS A 59 6.03 -1.54 -0.32
N VAL A 60 5.23 -2.42 -0.92
CA VAL A 60 5.59 -3.19 -2.10
C VAL A 60 4.39 -3.32 -3.05
N VAL A 61 4.66 -3.27 -4.35
CA VAL A 61 3.67 -3.52 -5.41
C VAL A 61 4.21 -4.46 -6.47
N SER A 62 3.34 -5.23 -7.11
CA SER A 62 3.71 -6.06 -8.26
C SER A 62 3.98 -5.20 -9.49
N ASP A 63 4.93 -5.63 -10.31
CA ASP A 63 5.19 -5.04 -11.64
C ASP A 63 4.62 -5.97 -12.72
N THR A 64 3.93 -5.37 -13.70
CA THR A 64 3.47 -6.03 -14.93
C THR A 64 4.57 -6.80 -15.69
N SER A 65 5.84 -6.46 -15.48
CA SER A 65 6.99 -7.18 -16.05
C SER A 65 7.31 -8.52 -15.37
N GLY A 66 6.65 -8.83 -14.24
CA GLY A 66 6.81 -10.05 -13.47
C GLY A 66 7.58 -9.88 -12.15
N GLY A 67 8.30 -8.77 -11.98
CA GLY A 67 9.00 -8.40 -10.75
C GLY A 67 8.13 -7.63 -9.76
N MET A 68 8.80 -6.88 -8.87
CA MET A 68 8.16 -6.03 -7.87
C MET A 68 8.83 -4.66 -7.83
N ILE A 69 8.10 -3.63 -7.41
CA ILE A 69 8.65 -2.32 -7.05
C ILE A 69 8.44 -2.11 -5.56
N LEU A 70 9.51 -1.68 -4.87
CA LEU A 70 9.53 -1.42 -3.43
C LEU A 70 9.76 0.07 -3.19
N ALA A 71 9.03 0.64 -2.23
CA ALA A 71 9.34 1.95 -1.67
C ALA A 71 10.04 1.73 -0.33
N MET A 72 11.33 2.07 -0.25
CA MET A 72 12.20 1.73 0.87
C MET A 72 12.72 3.00 1.57
N LYS A 73 13.56 2.86 2.60
CA LYS A 73 14.18 4.02 3.26
C LYS A 73 14.96 4.90 2.27
N GLN A 74 15.70 4.30 1.34
CA GLN A 74 16.58 5.00 0.39
C GLN A 74 15.97 5.05 -1.01
N GLY A 75 14.67 5.34 -1.12
CA GLY A 75 14.00 5.51 -2.41
C GLY A 75 13.30 4.27 -2.98
N PHE A 76 12.93 4.37 -4.25
CA PHE A 76 12.28 3.31 -5.02
C PHE A 76 13.30 2.32 -5.56
N HIS A 77 12.94 1.03 -5.53
CA HIS A 77 13.77 -0.05 -6.02
C HIS A 77 12.94 -1.07 -6.83
N SER A 78 13.54 -1.69 -7.84
CA SER A 78 12.97 -2.88 -8.49
C SER A 78 13.57 -4.14 -7.88
N LEU A 79 12.75 -5.16 -7.66
CA LEU A 79 13.16 -6.47 -7.16
C LEU A 79 12.83 -7.56 -8.17
N ASN A 80 13.82 -8.38 -8.49
CA ASN A 80 13.61 -9.67 -9.14
C ASN A 80 13.32 -10.74 -8.07
N LEU A 81 12.13 -11.36 -8.12
CA LEU A 81 11.70 -12.34 -7.10
C LEU A 81 12.41 -13.70 -7.18
N GLU A 82 13.00 -14.03 -8.33
CA GLU A 82 13.71 -15.29 -8.54
C GLU A 82 15.16 -15.19 -8.05
N THR A 83 15.84 -14.10 -8.40
CA THR A 83 17.26 -13.88 -8.04
C THR A 83 17.45 -13.10 -6.75
N GLU A 84 16.38 -12.50 -6.23
CA GLU A 84 16.39 -11.53 -5.12
C GLU A 84 17.28 -10.31 -5.39
N GLU A 85 17.60 -10.05 -6.66
CA GLU A 85 18.38 -8.89 -7.07
C GLU A 85 17.55 -7.61 -6.91
N LEU A 86 18.02 -6.73 -6.03
CA LEU A 86 17.46 -5.41 -5.79
C LEU A 86 18.24 -4.35 -6.60
N LYS A 87 17.53 -3.49 -7.34
CA LYS A 87 18.13 -2.38 -8.09
C LYS A 87 17.49 -1.07 -7.68
N HIS A 88 18.32 -0.12 -7.28
CA HIS A 88 17.89 1.25 -7.00
C HIS A 88 17.38 1.93 -8.28
N ILE A 89 16.25 2.62 -8.16
CA ILE A 89 15.62 3.40 -9.25
C ILE A 89 15.86 4.88 -8.99
N HIS A 90 15.29 5.41 -7.91
CA HIS A 90 15.37 6.83 -7.58
C HIS A 90 15.01 7.10 -6.12
N ASP A 91 15.80 7.92 -5.45
CA ASP A 91 15.51 8.47 -4.13
C ASP A 91 15.16 9.96 -4.26
N PRO A 92 13.91 10.37 -3.98
CA PRO A 92 13.52 11.78 -4.00
C PRO A 92 13.97 12.57 -2.76
N GLU A 93 14.41 11.91 -1.69
CA GLU A 93 14.73 12.52 -0.39
C GLU A 93 16.14 12.16 0.15
N PRO A 94 17.21 12.09 -0.67
CA PRO A 94 18.54 11.64 -0.21
C PRO A 94 19.19 12.57 0.84
N HIS A 95 18.62 13.75 1.03
CA HIS A 95 19.05 14.76 2.01
C HIS A 95 18.32 14.63 3.36
N LEU A 96 17.26 13.81 3.46
CA LEU A 96 16.45 13.60 4.67
C LEU A 96 16.73 12.22 5.26
N LEU A 97 17.87 12.06 5.94
CA LEU A 97 18.41 10.77 6.40
C LEU A 97 17.51 10.01 7.40
N GLU A 98 16.63 10.73 8.08
CA GLU A 98 15.67 10.17 9.04
C GLU A 98 14.29 9.87 8.43
N ASN A 99 14.08 10.23 7.16
CA ASN A 99 12.88 9.87 6.44
C ASN A 99 12.97 8.44 5.90
N ARG A 100 11.79 7.84 5.70
CA ARG A 100 11.59 6.62 4.93
C ARG A 100 10.23 6.68 4.23
N PHE A 101 10.06 5.91 3.16
CA PHE A 101 8.71 5.59 2.69
C PHE A 101 7.93 4.80 3.74
N ASN A 102 6.61 5.02 3.77
CA ASN A 102 5.67 4.39 4.71
C ASN A 102 4.63 3.56 3.94
N ASP A 103 3.41 4.05 3.70
CA ASP A 103 2.43 3.31 2.89
C ASP A 103 2.53 3.66 1.40
N GLY A 104 1.97 2.81 0.55
CA GLY A 104 1.93 3.02 -0.88
C GLY A 104 1.11 1.98 -1.64
N LYS A 105 0.62 2.37 -2.81
CA LYS A 105 -0.22 1.55 -3.68
C LYS A 105 -0.11 2.03 -5.12
N CYS A 106 -0.35 1.15 -6.09
CA CYS A 106 -0.52 1.57 -7.47
C CYS A 106 -1.89 2.19 -7.69
N ASP A 107 -1.91 3.27 -8.47
CA ASP A 107 -3.16 3.86 -8.95
C ASP A 107 -3.72 3.09 -10.16
N PRO A 108 -4.93 3.42 -10.63
CA PRO A 108 -5.52 2.78 -11.81
C PRO A 108 -4.75 2.95 -13.12
N ALA A 109 -3.81 3.90 -13.20
CA ALA A 109 -2.94 4.11 -14.35
C ALA A 109 -1.62 3.33 -14.25
N GLY A 110 -1.40 2.60 -13.15
CA GLY A 110 -0.20 1.81 -12.89
C GLY A 110 0.99 2.63 -12.42
N ARG A 111 0.78 3.83 -11.87
CA ARG A 111 1.83 4.63 -11.21
C ARG A 111 1.93 4.18 -9.75
N PHE A 112 3.13 4.04 -9.21
CA PHE A 112 3.31 3.61 -7.83
C PHE A 112 3.38 4.81 -6.90
N TRP A 113 2.31 5.04 -6.14
CA TRP A 113 2.23 6.11 -5.14
C TRP A 113 2.76 5.62 -3.81
N SER A 114 3.60 6.42 -3.16
CA SER A 114 4.01 6.20 -1.78
C SER A 114 4.43 7.53 -1.18
N GLY A 115 4.18 7.69 0.12
CA GLY A 115 4.65 8.87 0.84
C GLY A 115 5.56 8.53 2.00
N THR A 116 6.28 9.54 2.43
CA THR A 116 7.32 9.42 3.43
C THR A 116 6.85 9.85 4.82
N THR A 117 7.58 9.43 5.83
CA THR A 117 7.46 9.83 7.23
C THR A 117 8.85 10.00 7.81
N ASP A 118 9.00 10.90 8.78
CA ASP A 118 10.21 10.94 9.60
C ASP A 118 10.13 9.92 10.74
N LEU A 119 11.20 9.87 11.54
CA LEU A 119 11.32 8.98 12.70
C LEU A 119 10.18 9.15 13.72
N TYR A 120 9.68 10.37 13.90
CA TYR A 120 8.67 10.69 14.91
C TYR A 120 7.23 10.59 14.37
N GLY A 121 7.04 10.82 13.07
CA GLY A 121 5.76 10.75 12.38
C GLY A 121 4.84 11.95 12.65
N VAL A 122 5.37 13.08 13.14
CA VAL A 122 4.58 14.26 13.56
C VAL A 122 5.22 15.60 13.20
N ASN A 123 6.38 15.60 12.55
CA ASN A 123 7.14 16.81 12.28
C ASN A 123 6.87 17.42 10.90
N THR A 124 5.82 16.96 10.20
CA THR A 124 5.51 17.40 8.81
C THR A 124 6.71 17.29 7.85
N ALA A 125 7.65 16.38 8.10
CA ALA A 125 8.86 16.23 7.28
C ALA A 125 8.68 15.27 6.10
N GLY A 126 7.54 14.58 6.02
CA GLY A 126 7.18 13.70 4.92
C GLY A 126 6.59 14.44 3.71
N SER A 127 6.49 13.71 2.61
CA SER A 127 5.86 14.15 1.37
C SER A 127 5.16 12.97 0.69
N LEU A 128 4.17 13.23 -0.16
CA LEU A 128 3.55 12.20 -1.00
C LEU A 128 4.14 12.27 -2.40
N TYR A 129 4.54 11.12 -2.96
CA TYR A 129 5.09 11.00 -4.30
C TYR A 129 4.35 9.94 -5.11
N PHE A 130 4.58 9.95 -6.41
CA PHE A 130 4.48 8.73 -7.21
C PHE A 130 5.70 8.53 -8.11
N LEU A 131 6.04 7.27 -8.35
CA LEU A 131 6.88 6.79 -9.43
C LEU A 131 5.99 6.53 -10.65
N ASP A 132 6.25 7.26 -11.73
CA ASP A 132 5.53 7.17 -13.00
C ASP A 132 5.99 5.93 -13.80
N THR A 133 5.22 5.58 -14.81
CA THR A 133 5.43 4.40 -15.68
C THR A 133 6.73 4.45 -16.51
N ASP A 134 7.40 5.60 -16.56
CA ASP A 134 8.70 5.84 -17.17
C ASP A 134 9.85 5.96 -16.13
N PHE A 135 9.57 5.63 -14.87
CA PHE A 135 10.45 5.74 -13.71
C PHE A 135 10.80 7.16 -13.27
N SER A 136 10.14 8.20 -13.80
CA SER A 136 10.23 9.54 -13.22
C SER A 136 9.47 9.61 -11.89
N VAL A 137 9.99 10.38 -10.92
CA VAL A 137 9.33 10.58 -9.62
C VAL A 137 8.73 11.98 -9.56
N LYS A 138 7.46 12.09 -9.15
CA LYS A 138 6.76 13.36 -8.99
C LYS A 138 6.24 13.52 -7.57
N LYS A 139 6.59 14.64 -6.94
CA LYS A 139 6.02 15.06 -5.65
C LYS A 139 4.61 15.61 -5.85
N GLN A 140 3.67 15.18 -5.01
CA GLN A 140 2.26 15.56 -5.06
C GLN A 140 1.84 16.37 -3.84
N LEU A 141 2.31 15.99 -2.65
CA LEU A 141 2.08 16.74 -1.41
C LEU A 141 3.41 16.97 -0.68
N ASN A 142 3.47 18.07 0.06
CA ASN A 142 4.51 18.38 1.03
C ASN A 142 3.91 18.41 2.45
N ASN A 143 4.75 18.58 3.46
CA ASN A 143 4.35 18.79 4.84
C ASN A 143 3.45 17.66 5.41
N VAL A 144 3.69 16.42 4.98
CA VAL A 144 2.97 15.23 5.47
C VAL A 144 3.62 14.77 6.76
N ASN A 145 2.83 14.35 7.75
CA ASN A 145 3.38 13.82 9.00
C ASN A 145 3.76 12.35 8.87
N THR A 146 2.74 11.48 8.80
CA THR A 146 2.88 10.05 8.56
C THR A 146 2.00 9.68 7.38
N SER A 147 2.60 9.56 6.19
CA SER A 147 1.87 9.19 4.98
C SER A 147 1.33 7.76 5.09
N ASN A 148 0.01 7.60 4.98
CA ASN A 148 -0.65 6.32 5.16
C ASN A 148 -1.75 6.09 4.11
N GLY A 149 -2.77 5.30 4.44
CA GLY A 149 -3.74 4.70 3.53
C GLY A 149 -4.10 5.50 2.29
N LEU A 150 -3.99 4.85 1.14
CA LEU A 150 -4.38 5.36 -0.18
C LEU A 150 -5.42 4.48 -0.84
N ALA A 151 -6.41 5.11 -1.47
CA ALA A 151 -7.38 4.45 -2.33
C ALA A 151 -7.87 5.39 -3.43
N TRP A 152 -8.32 4.84 -4.56
CA TRP A 152 -8.95 5.59 -5.64
C TRP A 152 -10.41 5.18 -5.77
N SER A 153 -11.28 6.13 -6.08
CA SER A 153 -12.70 5.80 -6.34
C SER A 153 -12.84 4.85 -7.53
N PRO A 154 -13.88 3.99 -7.58
CA PRO A 154 -14.06 3.03 -8.67
C PRO A 154 -14.22 3.69 -10.06
N ASP A 155 -14.69 4.93 -10.09
CA ASP A 155 -14.82 5.76 -11.30
C ASP A 155 -13.55 6.57 -11.65
N HIS A 156 -12.47 6.38 -10.88
CA HIS A 156 -11.15 6.98 -11.06
C HIS A 156 -11.14 8.51 -11.03
N ARG A 157 -12.08 9.12 -10.32
CA ARG A 157 -12.20 10.57 -10.17
C ARG A 157 -11.59 11.14 -8.90
N TYR A 158 -11.42 10.30 -7.88
CA TYR A 158 -10.93 10.74 -6.59
C TYR A 158 -9.77 9.89 -6.08
N LEU A 159 -8.82 10.56 -5.42
CA LEU A 159 -7.87 9.94 -4.51
C LEU A 159 -8.34 10.19 -3.07
N TYR A 160 -8.28 9.16 -2.24
CA TYR A 160 -8.47 9.24 -0.79
C TYR A 160 -7.12 8.99 -0.12
N PHE A 161 -6.79 9.84 0.86
CA PHE A 161 -5.50 9.83 1.53
C PHE A 161 -5.63 10.04 3.03
N ILE A 162 -4.78 9.34 3.79
CA ILE A 162 -4.65 9.47 5.24
C ILE A 162 -3.25 10.02 5.55
N ASP A 163 -3.21 11.17 6.22
CA ASP A 163 -2.06 11.60 7.04
C ASP A 163 -2.41 11.31 8.50
N THR A 164 -1.86 10.25 9.07
CA THR A 164 -2.36 9.60 10.30
C THR A 164 -2.60 10.56 11.48
N PRO A 165 -1.67 11.47 11.84
CA PRO A 165 -1.86 12.36 12.99
C PRO A 165 -3.02 13.34 12.83
N THR A 166 -3.47 13.60 11.60
CA THR A 166 -4.63 14.47 11.36
C THR A 166 -5.94 13.80 11.80
N LYS A 167 -5.97 12.46 11.87
CA LYS A 167 -7.16 11.61 12.10
C LYS A 167 -8.27 11.81 11.06
N LYS A 168 -7.90 12.17 9.84
CA LYS A 168 -8.88 12.41 8.76
C LYS A 168 -8.57 11.58 7.53
N VAL A 169 -9.61 11.31 6.77
CA VAL A 169 -9.49 10.94 5.37
C VAL A 169 -9.75 12.17 4.53
N THR A 170 -8.76 12.54 3.72
CA THR A 170 -8.87 13.65 2.77
C THR A 170 -9.15 13.09 1.38
N ARG A 171 -10.14 13.65 0.70
CA ARG A 171 -10.41 13.39 -0.72
C ARG A 171 -9.76 14.48 -1.57
N PHE A 172 -9.20 14.08 -2.70
CA PHE A 172 -8.73 14.96 -3.76
C PHE A 172 -9.43 14.62 -5.06
N ASP A 173 -9.69 15.63 -5.90
CA ASP A 173 -9.98 15.41 -7.31
C ASP A 173 -8.72 14.84 -7.95
N TYR A 174 -8.85 13.76 -8.71
CA TYR A 174 -7.75 13.01 -9.31
C TYR A 174 -7.92 12.91 -10.83
N ASP A 175 -6.87 13.23 -11.57
CA ASP A 175 -6.80 13.06 -13.02
C ASP A 175 -6.00 11.79 -13.36
N ILE A 176 -6.68 10.78 -13.92
CA ILE A 176 -6.08 9.51 -14.31
C ILE A 176 -4.99 9.63 -15.39
N HIS A 177 -5.05 10.65 -16.24
CA HIS A 177 -4.11 10.82 -17.35
C HIS A 177 -2.78 11.42 -16.89
N THR A 178 -2.83 12.34 -15.94
CA THR A 178 -1.64 13.11 -15.48
C THR A 178 -1.13 12.69 -14.11
N GLY A 179 -2.03 12.15 -13.28
CA GLY A 179 -1.77 11.87 -11.87
C GLY A 179 -1.89 13.05 -10.93
N THR A 180 -2.29 14.20 -11.45
CA THR A 180 -2.43 15.40 -10.64
C THR A 180 -3.61 15.25 -9.68
N ILE A 181 -3.40 15.72 -8.45
CA ILE A 181 -4.43 15.83 -7.42
C ILE A 181 -4.70 17.29 -7.08
N SER A 182 -5.96 17.62 -6.77
CA SER A 182 -6.38 18.98 -6.42
C SER A 182 -7.59 18.99 -5.49
N ASN A 183 -8.02 20.18 -5.04
CA ASN A 183 -9.25 20.38 -4.26
C ASN A 183 -9.38 19.48 -3.02
N PRO A 184 -8.43 19.53 -2.06
CA PRO A 184 -8.49 18.71 -0.85
C PRO A 184 -9.74 19.01 0.00
N ILE A 185 -10.49 17.97 0.34
CA ILE A 185 -11.67 18.04 1.21
C ILE A 185 -11.60 16.93 2.25
N ASP A 186 -11.62 17.29 3.53
CA ASP A 186 -11.77 16.33 4.62
C ASP A 186 -13.18 15.72 4.58
N ILE A 187 -13.29 14.41 4.34
CA ILE A 187 -14.57 13.71 4.18
C ILE A 187 -14.94 12.83 5.37
N ILE A 188 -13.95 12.35 6.11
CA ILE A 188 -14.14 11.49 7.29
C ILE A 188 -13.20 11.96 8.39
N ARG A 189 -13.67 11.95 9.63
CA ARG A 189 -12.87 12.18 10.84
C ARG A 189 -12.99 10.97 11.76
N ILE A 190 -11.86 10.36 12.10
CA ILE A 190 -11.82 9.26 13.06
C ILE A 190 -11.94 9.83 14.49
N PRO A 191 -12.89 9.35 15.31
CA PRO A 191 -13.04 9.79 16.70
C PRO A 191 -11.80 9.50 17.54
N ASN A 192 -11.58 10.29 18.59
CA ASN A 192 -10.33 10.25 19.36
C ASN A 192 -10.10 8.94 20.13
N ASP A 193 -11.18 8.28 20.51
CA ASP A 193 -11.25 7.02 21.24
C ASP A 193 -11.21 5.79 20.32
N GLU A 194 -11.14 5.98 19.00
CA GLU A 194 -11.13 4.90 18.02
C GLU A 194 -9.73 4.54 17.48
N GLY A 195 -8.66 5.05 18.10
CA GLY A 195 -7.29 4.86 17.63
C GLY A 195 -6.89 5.87 16.54
N LEU A 196 -5.91 5.52 15.72
CA LEU A 196 -5.44 6.33 14.60
C LEU A 196 -5.72 5.64 13.26
N PRO A 197 -6.18 6.35 12.23
CA PRO A 197 -6.31 5.78 10.89
C PRO A 197 -4.93 5.45 10.32
N ASP A 198 -4.80 4.26 9.76
CA ASP A 198 -3.54 3.74 9.24
C ASP A 198 -3.70 3.41 7.74
N GLY A 199 -3.41 2.19 7.30
CA GLY A 199 -3.68 1.73 5.94
C GLY A 199 -5.16 1.66 5.57
N MET A 200 -5.45 1.77 4.27
CA MET A 200 -6.81 1.83 3.73
C MET A 200 -6.94 1.12 2.38
N THR A 201 -8.12 0.55 2.12
CA THR A 201 -8.53 0.05 0.80
C THR A 201 -9.98 0.44 0.48
N ILE A 202 -10.48 0.07 -0.70
CA ILE A 202 -11.82 0.40 -1.17
C ILE A 202 -12.52 -0.80 -1.79
N ASP A 203 -13.82 -0.93 -1.56
CA ASP A 203 -14.66 -1.95 -2.20
C ASP A 203 -15.33 -1.44 -3.49
N GLU A 204 -15.95 -2.34 -4.25
CA GLU A 204 -16.61 -2.03 -5.52
C GLU A 204 -17.86 -1.14 -5.35
N GLU A 205 -18.41 -1.05 -4.14
CA GLU A 205 -19.49 -0.11 -3.79
C GLU A 205 -18.95 1.30 -3.49
N GLY A 206 -17.63 1.49 -3.57
CA GLY A 206 -16.96 2.77 -3.33
C GLY A 206 -16.80 3.11 -1.84
N CYS A 207 -16.95 2.15 -0.94
CA CYS A 207 -16.76 2.37 0.50
C CYS A 207 -15.32 2.08 0.93
N LEU A 208 -14.81 2.91 1.85
CA LEU A 208 -13.44 2.85 2.34
C LEU A 208 -13.33 1.92 3.54
N TRP A 209 -12.35 1.02 3.52
CA TRP A 209 -12.00 0.13 4.62
C TRP A 209 -10.71 0.60 5.26
N ILE A 210 -10.75 0.99 6.52
CA ILE A 210 -9.69 1.70 7.21
C ILE A 210 -9.21 0.89 8.41
N ALA A 211 -7.90 0.70 8.53
CA ALA A 211 -7.26 0.11 9.69
C ALA A 211 -7.07 1.12 10.83
N HIS A 212 -7.19 0.64 12.06
CA HIS A 212 -7.09 1.47 13.27
C HIS A 212 -5.92 1.03 14.15
N TRP A 213 -4.82 1.78 14.09
CA TRP A 213 -3.71 1.64 15.01
C TRP A 213 -4.17 1.97 16.44
N GLY A 214 -3.93 1.07 17.39
CA GLY A 214 -4.41 1.21 18.77
C GLY A 214 -5.93 1.06 18.93
N GLY A 215 -6.66 0.71 17.87
CA GLY A 215 -8.12 0.62 17.87
C GLY A 215 -8.69 -0.78 17.76
N ALA A 216 -7.85 -1.81 17.53
CA ALA A 216 -8.24 -3.21 17.44
C ALA A 216 -9.37 -3.52 16.43
N LYS A 217 -9.40 -2.81 15.29
CA LYS A 217 -10.47 -2.95 14.31
C LYS A 217 -10.10 -2.49 12.89
N ILE A 218 -10.90 -2.95 11.94
CA ILE A 218 -11.14 -2.30 10.65
C ILE A 218 -12.52 -1.63 10.69
N THR A 219 -12.68 -0.48 10.04
CA THR A 219 -13.99 0.14 9.84
C THR A 219 -14.29 0.36 8.36
N ARG A 220 -15.57 0.32 7.98
CA ARG A 220 -16.04 0.60 6.62
C ARG A 220 -16.81 1.91 6.62
N TRP A 221 -16.49 2.82 5.71
CA TRP A 221 -17.09 4.15 5.63
C TRP A 221 -17.62 4.47 4.24
N ASN A 222 -18.73 5.19 4.19
CA ASN A 222 -19.21 5.82 2.97
C ASN A 222 -18.49 7.17 2.80
N PRO A 223 -17.61 7.35 1.79
CA PRO A 223 -16.89 8.60 1.61
C PRO A 223 -17.75 9.77 1.11
N MET A 224 -18.96 9.50 0.60
CA MET A 224 -19.88 10.53 0.12
C MET A 224 -20.69 11.15 1.25
N THR A 225 -21.05 10.37 2.27
CA THR A 225 -21.83 10.83 3.43
C THR A 225 -20.99 11.06 4.68
N GLY A 226 -19.79 10.47 4.75
CA GLY A 226 -18.95 10.45 5.95
C GLY A 226 -19.43 9.47 7.02
N GLU A 227 -20.40 8.61 6.71
CA GLU A 227 -21.00 7.66 7.65
C GLU A 227 -20.15 6.39 7.80
N LYS A 228 -19.98 5.93 9.05
CA LYS A 228 -19.40 4.62 9.36
C LYS A 228 -20.47 3.54 9.22
N ILE A 229 -20.31 2.67 8.23
CA ILE A 229 -21.26 1.59 7.90
C ILE A 229 -21.03 0.35 8.78
N LEU A 230 -19.78 0.01 9.03
CA LEU A 230 -19.41 -1.27 9.66
C LEU A 230 -18.15 -1.12 10.52
N THR A 231 -18.06 -1.96 11.55
CA THR A 231 -16.83 -2.17 12.32
C THR A 231 -16.57 -3.67 12.40
N VAL A 232 -15.34 -4.06 12.10
CA VAL A 232 -14.83 -5.43 12.19
C VAL A 232 -13.79 -5.48 13.30
N PRO A 233 -14.10 -6.07 14.47
CA PRO A 233 -13.11 -6.28 15.53
C PRO A 233 -11.99 -7.20 15.06
N VAL A 234 -10.76 -6.86 15.41
CA VAL A 234 -9.55 -7.64 15.11
C VAL A 234 -8.85 -7.97 16.43
N PRO A 235 -8.44 -9.22 16.70
CA PRO A 235 -7.81 -9.63 17.96
C PRO A 235 -6.31 -9.23 17.97
N ALA A 236 -6.03 -7.98 17.63
CA ALA A 236 -4.73 -7.33 17.72
C ALA A 236 -4.94 -5.83 17.92
N LEU A 237 -4.25 -5.23 18.89
CA LEU A 237 -4.45 -3.81 19.22
C LEU A 237 -4.05 -2.86 18.09
N ASN A 238 -2.88 -3.10 17.50
CA ASN A 238 -2.31 -2.29 16.42
C ASN A 238 -2.63 -2.94 15.08
N VAL A 239 -3.79 -2.60 14.53
CA VAL A 239 -4.19 -2.99 13.16
C VAL A 239 -3.64 -1.94 12.21
N THR A 240 -2.84 -2.39 11.23
CA THR A 240 -1.99 -1.48 10.44
C THR A 240 -2.54 -1.22 9.05
N SER A 241 -2.97 -2.26 8.33
CA SER A 241 -3.47 -2.08 6.96
C SER A 241 -4.36 -3.23 6.54
N CYS A 242 -5.00 -3.08 5.39
CA CYS A 242 -5.83 -4.13 4.80
C CYS A 242 -5.92 -4.04 3.27
N THR A 243 -6.13 -5.20 2.65
CA THR A 243 -6.38 -5.30 1.21
C THR A 243 -7.35 -6.44 0.90
N PHE A 244 -8.08 -6.31 -0.21
CA PHE A 244 -8.94 -7.39 -0.69
C PHE A 244 -8.13 -8.39 -1.53
N GLY A 245 -8.46 -9.66 -1.40
CA GLY A 245 -7.83 -10.77 -2.09
C GLY A 245 -8.75 -11.99 -2.20
N GLY A 246 -8.13 -13.14 -2.45
CA GLY A 246 -8.84 -14.35 -2.87
C GLY A 246 -9.26 -14.29 -4.35
N SER A 247 -9.75 -15.40 -4.88
CA SER A 247 -10.07 -15.55 -6.30
C SER A 247 -11.17 -14.61 -6.79
N ASN A 248 -12.03 -14.15 -5.89
CA ASN A 248 -13.14 -13.25 -6.18
C ASN A 248 -12.99 -11.87 -5.55
N LEU A 249 -11.84 -11.53 -4.94
CA LEU A 249 -11.65 -10.28 -4.17
C LEU A 249 -12.65 -10.09 -3.01
N THR A 250 -13.16 -11.17 -2.43
CA THR A 250 -14.13 -11.13 -1.31
C THR A 250 -13.48 -11.40 0.05
N GLU A 251 -12.18 -11.68 0.09
CA GLU A 251 -11.44 -11.94 1.32
C GLU A 251 -10.63 -10.69 1.69
N LEU A 252 -10.89 -10.10 2.85
CA LEU A 252 -10.11 -8.98 3.36
C LEU A 252 -8.95 -9.50 4.20
N TYR A 253 -7.73 -9.30 3.72
CA TYR A 253 -6.49 -9.55 4.47
C TYR A 253 -6.13 -8.32 5.30
N ILE A 254 -5.68 -8.55 6.53
CA ILE A 254 -5.44 -7.51 7.54
C ILE A 254 -4.07 -7.75 8.16
N THR A 255 -3.18 -6.76 8.10
CA THR A 255 -1.88 -6.78 8.78
C THR A 255 -1.98 -6.13 10.15
N THR A 256 -1.11 -6.54 11.06
CA THR A 256 -1.05 -6.02 12.44
C THR A 256 0.39 -5.92 12.93
N ALA A 257 0.60 -5.25 14.06
CA ALA A 257 1.93 -4.98 14.60
C ALA A 257 2.05 -5.28 16.11
N ARG A 258 3.28 -5.57 16.56
CA ARG A 258 3.63 -5.70 17.99
C ARG A 258 4.35 -4.48 18.56
N THR A 259 4.95 -3.66 17.70
CA THR A 259 5.74 -2.52 18.17
C THR A 259 4.88 -1.57 19.01
N ARG A 260 5.50 -0.97 20.02
CA ARG A 260 4.86 -0.08 21.02
C ARG A 260 3.81 -0.77 21.91
N MET A 261 3.71 -2.10 21.91
CA MET A 261 2.89 -2.84 22.88
C MET A 261 3.71 -3.21 24.13
N ASN A 262 3.08 -3.11 25.30
CA ASN A 262 3.66 -3.59 26.56
C ASN A 262 3.34 -5.08 26.79
N PRO A 263 4.01 -5.77 27.75
CA PRO A 263 3.80 -7.19 28.02
C PRO A 263 2.33 -7.57 28.28
N ASN A 264 1.60 -6.78 29.07
CA ASN A 264 0.18 -7.04 29.37
C ASN A 264 -0.68 -6.97 28.10
N GLN A 265 -0.41 -6.02 27.20
CA GLN A 265 -1.12 -5.93 25.92
C GLN A 265 -0.81 -7.14 25.03
N LEU A 266 0.44 -7.64 25.04
CA LEU A 266 0.81 -8.84 24.28
C LEU A 266 0.18 -10.12 24.85
N GLU A 267 -0.12 -10.17 26.14
CA GLU A 267 -0.90 -11.26 26.74
C GLU A 267 -2.37 -11.21 26.32
N VAL A 268 -2.97 -10.01 26.25
CA VAL A 268 -4.35 -9.82 25.77
C VAL A 268 -4.47 -10.08 24.26
N TYR A 269 -3.45 -9.72 23.49
CA TYR A 269 -3.39 -9.85 22.04
C TYR A 269 -2.19 -10.72 21.61
N PRO A 270 -2.23 -12.05 21.88
CA PRO A 270 -1.08 -12.93 21.66
C PRO A 270 -0.65 -13.02 20.19
N TYR A 271 -1.62 -12.84 19.28
CA TYR A 271 -1.45 -12.90 17.82
C TYR A 271 -1.20 -11.53 17.18
N ALA A 272 -0.94 -10.48 17.96
CA ALA A 272 -0.46 -9.22 17.40
C ALA A 272 0.83 -9.44 16.59
N GLY A 273 0.94 -8.76 15.44
CA GLY A 273 1.96 -9.01 14.43
C GLY A 273 1.60 -10.14 13.46
N GLY A 274 0.42 -10.74 13.59
CA GLY A 274 -0.11 -11.71 12.63
C GLY A 274 -0.82 -11.05 11.45
N VAL A 275 -1.06 -11.87 10.42
CA VAL A 275 -1.95 -11.53 9.30
C VAL A 275 -3.27 -12.27 9.50
N PHE A 276 -4.36 -11.53 9.44
CA PHE A 276 -5.72 -12.06 9.55
C PHE A 276 -6.43 -12.01 8.21
N ARG A 277 -7.48 -12.82 8.09
CA ARG A 277 -8.35 -12.87 6.92
C ARG A 277 -9.80 -12.98 7.35
N ILE A 278 -10.69 -12.24 6.70
CA ILE A 278 -12.13 -12.39 6.85
C ILE A 278 -12.82 -12.36 5.50
N LYS A 279 -13.81 -13.24 5.30
CA LYS A 279 -14.65 -13.18 4.13
C LYS A 279 -15.75 -12.13 4.31
N THR A 280 -15.90 -11.28 3.31
CA THR A 280 -16.82 -10.15 3.29
C THR A 280 -17.98 -10.41 2.35
N GLN A 281 -19.04 -9.62 2.50
CA GLN A 281 -20.25 -9.70 1.66
C GLN A 281 -20.17 -8.77 0.43
N VAL A 282 -19.07 -8.05 0.28
CA VAL A 282 -18.79 -7.13 -0.82
C VAL A 282 -17.48 -7.54 -1.46
N LYS A 283 -17.24 -7.09 -2.69
CA LYS A 283 -15.98 -7.34 -3.38
C LYS A 283 -15.08 -6.12 -3.30
N GLY A 284 -13.77 -6.33 -3.21
CA GLY A 284 -12.76 -5.29 -3.36
C GLY A 284 -12.67 -4.74 -4.77
N CYS A 285 -12.09 -3.54 -4.90
CA CYS A 285 -11.57 -3.10 -6.20
C CYS A 285 -10.29 -3.88 -6.58
N PRO A 286 -9.95 -3.98 -7.88
CA PRO A 286 -8.72 -4.62 -8.32
C PRO A 286 -7.48 -4.00 -7.68
N THR A 287 -6.49 -4.84 -7.37
CA THR A 287 -5.16 -4.33 -6.97
C THR A 287 -4.36 -4.04 -8.24
N TYR A 288 -4.15 -2.76 -8.53
CA TYR A 288 -3.38 -2.34 -9.69
C TYR A 288 -1.89 -2.67 -9.52
N GLN A 289 -1.22 -2.94 -10.64
CA GLN A 289 0.20 -3.23 -10.71
C GLN A 289 0.96 -2.02 -11.28
N PHE A 290 2.25 -1.91 -10.96
CA PHE A 290 3.12 -0.95 -11.61
C PHE A 290 3.25 -1.30 -13.09
N ASN A 291 2.90 -0.36 -13.96
CA ASN A 291 2.87 -0.57 -15.40
C ASN A 291 4.08 0.08 -16.06
N HIS A 292 5.21 -0.61 -16.09
CA HIS A 292 6.38 -0.16 -16.85
C HIS A 292 6.02 -0.10 -18.34
N LYS A 293 5.92 1.13 -18.89
CA LYS A 293 5.89 1.32 -20.34
C LYS A 293 7.24 0.91 -20.92
N LYS A 294 7.36 -0.32 -21.45
CA LYS A 294 8.49 -0.66 -22.32
C LYS A 294 8.60 0.43 -23.36
N SER A 295 9.67 1.22 -23.31
CA SER A 295 9.87 2.30 -24.27
C SER A 295 9.72 1.71 -25.69
N GLN A 296 8.66 2.10 -26.41
CA GLN A 296 8.49 1.80 -27.84
C GLN A 296 9.52 2.56 -28.70
N LYS A 297 10.66 2.95 -28.13
CA LYS A 297 11.79 3.57 -28.82
C LYS A 297 12.81 2.52 -29.24
N LYS A 298 12.38 1.51 -30.02
CA LYS A 298 13.28 0.63 -30.79
C LYS A 298 12.51 -0.15 -31.87
N MET A 299 11.83 0.54 -32.79
CA MET A 299 11.38 -0.11 -34.03
C MET A 299 11.07 0.80 -35.23
N ASN A 300 11.54 2.06 -35.26
CA ASN A 300 11.29 2.99 -36.38
C ASN A 300 12.55 3.65 -36.96
N ARG A 301 13.73 2.99 -36.93
CA ARG A 301 14.91 3.43 -37.70
C ARG A 301 15.82 2.26 -38.13
N VAL A 302 15.26 1.23 -38.76
CA VAL A 302 16.04 0.31 -39.63
C VAL A 302 15.17 -0.13 -40.81
N THR A 303 14.65 0.82 -41.58
CA THR A 303 14.17 0.57 -42.96
C THR A 303 14.36 1.84 -43.78
N ASP A 304 15.61 2.27 -43.94
CA ASP A 304 15.95 3.14 -45.06
C ASP A 304 17.38 2.83 -45.48
N ASN A 305 17.55 1.65 -46.08
CA ASN A 305 18.76 1.31 -46.83
C ASN A 305 18.44 0.15 -47.78
N ARG A 306 17.99 0.52 -48.99
CA ARG A 306 17.90 -0.21 -50.27
C ARG A 306 16.98 0.68 -51.12
N SER A 307 17.29 1.17 -52.31
CA SER A 307 18.32 0.87 -53.28
C SER A 307 18.06 1.84 -54.45
N LYS A 308 19.04 2.65 -54.86
CA LYS A 308 19.06 3.25 -56.19
C LYS A 308 20.47 3.09 -56.76
N PHE A 309 20.63 2.07 -57.60
CA PHE A 309 21.70 2.02 -58.60
C PHE A 309 21.15 2.52 -59.94
N PRO A 310 21.98 3.12 -60.80
CA PRO A 310 21.55 3.80 -62.00
C PRO A 310 21.60 2.88 -63.23
N HIS A 311 20.63 3.05 -64.13
CA HIS A 311 20.77 2.88 -65.58
C HIS A 311 19.86 3.88 -66.27
#